data_AF-A0A949Y056-F1
#
_entry.id   AF-A0A949Y056-F1
#
_cell.length_a   1.000
_cell.length_b   1.000
_cell.length_c   1.000
_cell.angle_alpha   90.00
_cell.angle_beta   90.00
_cell.angle_gamma   90.00
#
_symmetry.space_group_name_H-M   'P 1'
#
loop_
_entity.id
_entity.type
_entity.pdbx_description
1 polymer ?
#
loop_
_entity_poly.entity_id
_entity_poly.type
_entity_poly.pdbx_seq_one_letter_code
_entity_poly.pdbx_strand_id
1 'polypeptide(L)'
;MSASQDELDPFDDHFRRDPLPDAAVLVVVLPRDEGPHRAREAAEALSDLLARGGRQAVAAAAAIPGGWGQTLESSLLGASAPLILVSSAEEPWTPGHLGPLLEAIDRCDHVVGRRRASPLTQIRRWLGGLPWRLI
;
A
#
# COMPACT_ATOMS: atom_id res chain seq x y z
N MET A 1 1.38 -31.98 -36.33
CA MET A 1 2.38 -30.92 -36.03
C MET A 1 2.00 -29.69 -36.84
N SER A 2 1.35 -28.72 -36.20
CA SER A 2 1.23 -27.36 -36.70
C SER A 2 1.12 -26.48 -35.47
N ALA A 3 2.11 -25.62 -35.28
CA ALA A 3 2.20 -24.71 -34.15
C ALA A 3 1.10 -23.67 -34.27
N SER A 4 0.09 -23.73 -33.40
CA SER A 4 -0.71 -22.55 -33.09
C SER A 4 0.20 -21.65 -32.24
N GLN A 5 0.88 -20.73 -32.90
CA GLN A 5 1.37 -19.54 -32.23
C GLN A 5 0.12 -18.79 -31.78
N ASP A 6 -0.32 -19.07 -30.55
CA ASP A 6 -1.27 -18.21 -29.85
C ASP A 6 -0.71 -16.79 -29.96
N GLU A 7 -1.47 -15.92 -30.63
CA GLU A 7 -1.22 -14.49 -30.69
C GLU A 7 -1.17 -13.98 -29.24
N LEU A 8 0.04 -13.91 -28.69
CA LEU A 8 0.30 -13.19 -27.44
C LEU A 8 -0.21 -11.77 -27.66
N ASP A 9 -1.21 -11.38 -26.88
CA ASP A 9 -1.67 -9.99 -26.83
C ASP A 9 -0.43 -9.12 -26.60
N PRO A 10 -0.08 -8.16 -27.49
CA PRO A 10 1.08 -7.30 -27.32
C PRO A 10 1.03 -6.48 -26.01
N PHE A 11 -0.13 -6.42 -25.36
CA PHE A 11 -0.28 -5.86 -24.02
C PHE A 11 0.03 -6.84 -22.89
N ASP A 12 -0.15 -8.15 -23.07
CA ASP A 12 0.12 -9.15 -22.02
C ASP A 12 1.60 -9.21 -21.62
N ASP A 13 2.51 -9.05 -22.58
CA ASP A 13 3.95 -8.93 -22.30
C ASP A 13 4.31 -7.57 -21.67
N HIS A 14 3.51 -6.53 -21.92
CA HIS A 14 3.72 -5.20 -21.34
C HIS A 14 3.21 -5.08 -19.89
N PHE A 15 2.21 -5.89 -19.53
CA PHE A 15 1.64 -5.98 -18.17
C PHE A 15 2.32 -7.04 -17.30
N ARG A 16 3.16 -7.91 -17.88
CA ARG A 16 4.03 -8.82 -17.13
C ARG A 16 5.28 -8.10 -16.69
N ARG A 17 5.23 -7.53 -15.49
CA ARG A 17 6.43 -7.07 -14.81
C ARG A 17 7.26 -8.28 -14.35
N ASP A 18 8.56 -8.24 -14.61
CA ASP A 18 9.48 -9.15 -13.93
C ASP A 18 9.35 -8.94 -12.42
N PRO A 19 9.24 -10.03 -11.63
CA PRO A 19 9.23 -9.90 -10.18
C PRO A 19 10.48 -9.16 -9.76
N LEU A 20 10.32 -8.24 -8.80
CA LEU A 20 11.44 -7.50 -8.23
C LEU A 20 11.75 -8.07 -6.84
N PRO A 21 12.32 -9.29 -6.73
CA PRO A 21 12.77 -9.79 -5.44
C PRO A 21 13.80 -8.79 -4.88
N ASP A 22 13.74 -8.56 -3.57
CA ASP A 22 14.68 -7.71 -2.83
C ASP A 22 14.68 -6.21 -3.17
N ALA A 23 13.80 -5.74 -4.05
CA ALA A 23 13.65 -4.31 -4.32
C ALA A 23 13.34 -3.51 -3.05
N ALA A 24 14.02 -2.37 -2.91
CA ALA A 24 13.81 -1.45 -1.80
C ALA A 24 12.41 -0.83 -1.85
N VAL A 25 11.82 -0.64 -0.67
CA VAL A 25 10.48 -0.08 -0.50
C VAL A 25 10.56 1.24 0.25
N LEU A 26 10.06 2.32 -0.34
CA LEU A 26 9.76 3.55 0.37
C LEU A 26 8.45 3.38 1.14
N VAL A 27 8.48 3.54 2.46
CA VAL A 27 7.29 3.43 3.30
C VAL A 27 6.79 4.83 3.64
N VAL A 28 5.64 5.21 3.09
CA VAL A 28 4.97 6.49 3.37
C VAL A 28 3.77 6.24 4.26
N VAL A 29 3.81 6.75 5.49
CA VAL A 29 2.67 6.68 6.41
C VAL A 29 1.99 8.04 6.53
N LEU A 30 0.71 8.09 6.19
CA LEU A 30 -0.13 9.28 6.27
C LEU A 30 -0.74 9.39 7.68
N PRO A 31 -0.44 10.46 8.44
CA PRO A 31 -1.13 10.74 9.69
C PRO A 31 -2.57 11.16 9.38
N ARG A 32 -3.54 10.52 10.06
CA ARG A 32 -4.94 10.98 10.07
C ARG A 32 -5.17 11.92 11.25
N ASP A 33 -5.38 11.35 12.43
CA ASP A 33 -5.79 12.08 13.63
C ASP A 33 -4.71 12.07 14.73
N GLU A 34 -3.74 11.16 14.63
CA GLU A 34 -2.79 10.85 15.70
C GLU A 34 -1.51 11.70 15.68
N GLY A 35 -1.42 12.63 14.72
CA GLY A 35 -0.29 13.52 14.54
C GLY A 35 0.95 12.88 13.88
N PRO A 36 1.97 13.69 13.57
CA PRO A 36 3.14 13.26 12.78
C PRO A 36 4.05 12.27 13.51
N HIS A 37 4.07 12.27 14.85
CA HIS A 37 4.93 11.39 15.62
C HIS A 37 4.49 9.92 15.52
N ARG A 38 3.19 9.64 15.66
CA ARG A 38 2.60 8.31 15.47
C ARG A 38 2.79 7.78 14.05
N ALA A 39 2.65 8.64 13.05
CA ALA A 39 2.93 8.26 11.66
C ALA A 39 4.40 7.86 11.46
N ARG A 40 5.33 8.52 12.16
CA ARG A 40 6.74 8.15 12.13
C ARG A 40 7.01 6.81 12.79
N GLU A 41 6.51 6.60 14.01
CA GLU A 41 6.65 5.31 14.69
C GLU A 41 6.05 4.16 13.87
N ALA A 42 4.89 4.40 13.23
CA ALA A 42 4.27 3.42 12.35
C ALA A 42 5.10 3.16 11.08
N ALA A 43 5.72 4.18 10.48
CA ALA A 43 6.59 4.03 9.31
C ALA A 43 7.87 3.26 9.65
N GLU A 44 8.47 3.53 10.81
CA GLU A 44 9.66 2.82 11.31
C GLU A 44 9.31 1.35 11.62
N ALA A 45 8.22 1.10 12.36
CA ALA A 45 7.76 -0.26 12.67
C ALA A 45 7.42 -1.08 11.41
N LEU A 46 6.81 -0.44 10.40
CA LEU A 46 6.51 -1.09 9.12
C LEU A 46 7.79 -1.37 8.32
N SER A 47 8.78 -0.48 8.37
CA SER A 47 10.09 -0.70 7.74
C SER A 47 10.83 -1.87 8.39
N ASP A 48 10.79 -1.98 9.72
CA ASP A 48 11.35 -3.12 10.45
C ASP A 48 10.64 -4.44 10.11
N LEU A 49 9.31 -4.41 9.95
CA LEU A 49 8.54 -5.59 9.52
C LEU A 49 8.93 -6.04 8.10
N LEU A 50 9.11 -5.09 7.18
CA LEU A 50 9.59 -5.37 5.82
C LEU A 50 11.01 -5.95 5.83
N ALA A 51 11.91 -5.39 6.64
CA ALA A 51 13.27 -5.89 6.80
C ALA A 51 13.30 -7.34 7.32
N ARG A 52 12.45 -7.67 8.31
CA ARG A 52 12.29 -9.05 8.80
C ARG A 52 11.70 -9.99 7.74
N GLY A 53 10.92 -9.46 6.81
CA GLY A 53 10.41 -10.17 5.63
C GLY A 53 11.41 -10.27 4.48
N GLY A 54 12.66 -9.83 4.67
CA GLY A 54 13.72 -9.89 3.65
C GLY A 54 13.76 -8.71 2.69
N ARG A 55 13.00 -7.62 2.94
CA ARG A 55 12.94 -6.45 2.05
C ARG A 55 13.61 -5.24 2.67
N GLN A 56 14.48 -4.59 1.92
CA GLN A 56 15.03 -3.29 2.30
C GLN A 56 13.89 -2.26 2.31
N ALA A 57 13.77 -1.48 3.39
CA ALA A 57 12.73 -0.48 3.53
C ALA A 57 13.29 0.83 4.08
N VAL A 58 12.84 1.94 3.51
CA VAL A 58 13.18 3.30 3.95
C VAL A 58 11.92 3.98 4.45
N ALA A 59 11.89 4.32 5.73
CA ALA A 59 10.77 5.02 6.34
C ALA A 59 10.76 6.49 5.91
N ALA A 60 9.68 6.92 5.26
CA ALA A 60 9.32 8.31 5.05
C ALA A 60 8.07 8.64 5.87
N ALA A 61 8.27 9.37 6.95
CA ALA A 61 7.18 9.88 7.78
C ALA A 61 6.95 11.34 7.44
N ALA A 62 5.81 11.66 6.85
CA ALA A 62 5.52 13.03 6.49
C ALA A 62 4.53 13.67 7.46
N ALA A 63 4.98 14.78 8.04
CA ALA A 63 4.18 15.67 8.85
C ALA A 63 3.33 16.55 7.92
N ILE A 64 2.09 16.85 8.33
CA ILE A 64 1.18 17.62 7.48
C ILE A 64 0.75 18.93 8.15
N PRO A 65 1.26 20.05 7.64
CA PRO A 65 0.47 21.21 7.23
C PRO A 65 0.29 21.17 5.69
N GLY A 66 -0.93 20.95 5.17
CA GLY A 66 -1.21 20.99 3.70
C GLY A 66 -2.06 19.87 3.06
N GLY A 67 -2.37 18.79 3.79
CA GLY A 67 -3.14 17.64 3.30
C GLY A 67 -2.30 16.48 2.72
N TRP A 68 -2.93 15.33 2.47
CA TRP A 68 -2.24 14.09 2.05
C TRP A 68 -1.45 14.18 0.75
N GLY A 69 -1.89 15.00 -0.20
CA GLY A 69 -1.23 15.15 -1.50
C GLY A 69 0.17 15.75 -1.36
N GLN A 70 0.29 16.87 -0.65
CA GLN A 70 1.57 17.55 -0.43
C GLN A 70 2.54 16.68 0.40
N THR A 71 2.00 15.92 1.33
CA THR A 71 2.72 14.94 2.15
C THR A 71 3.32 13.83 1.32
N LEU A 72 2.54 13.26 0.41
CA LEU A 72 3.01 12.24 -0.51
C LEU A 72 4.08 12.83 -1.44
N GLU A 73 3.82 13.98 -2.06
CA GLU A 73 4.77 14.66 -2.96
C GLU A 73 6.11 14.92 -2.25
N SER A 74 6.07 15.48 -1.03
CA SER A 74 7.28 15.74 -0.24
C SER A 74 8.06 14.48 0.13
N SER A 75 7.36 13.36 0.32
CA SER A 75 7.98 12.06 0.66
C SER A 75 8.61 11.38 -0.55
N LEU A 76 8.13 11.72 -1.76
CA LEU A 76 8.63 11.19 -3.02
C LEU A 76 9.82 12.01 -3.56
N LEU A 77 10.01 13.24 -3.10
CA LEU A 77 11.15 14.07 -3.48
C LEU A 77 12.48 13.39 -3.07
N GLY A 78 13.26 12.97 -4.06
CA GLY A 78 14.54 12.31 -3.86
C GLY A 78 14.46 10.82 -3.51
N ALA A 79 13.26 10.21 -3.58
CA ALA A 79 13.12 8.78 -3.37
C ALA A 79 13.77 7.99 -4.53
N SER A 80 14.65 7.06 -4.19
CA SER A 80 15.32 6.16 -5.15
C SER A 80 14.76 4.73 -5.12
N ALA A 81 13.86 4.44 -4.19
CA ALA A 81 13.25 3.12 -4.07
C ALA A 81 12.28 2.87 -5.24
N PRO A 82 12.37 1.72 -5.94
CA PRO A 82 11.49 1.38 -7.05
C PRO A 82 10.06 0.99 -6.63
N LEU A 83 9.84 0.77 -5.33
CA LEU A 83 8.55 0.42 -4.76
C LEU A 83 8.14 1.46 -3.71
N ILE A 84 6.87 1.85 -3.72
CA ILE A 84 6.31 2.81 -2.78
C ILE A 84 5.11 2.15 -2.08
N LEU A 85 5.18 2.07 -0.75
CA LEU A 85 4.10 1.59 0.10
C LEU A 85 3.46 2.77 0.82
N VAL A 86 2.20 3.06 0.51
CA VAL A 86 1.44 4.12 1.19
C VAL A 86 0.45 3.50 2.16
N SER A 87 0.47 3.92 3.42
CA SER A 87 -0.45 3.43 4.45
C SER A 87 -0.93 4.53 5.39
N SER A 88 -2.06 4.31 6.08
CA SER A 88 -2.53 5.17 7.17
C SER A 88 -2.04 4.66 8.52
N ALA A 89 -1.70 5.56 9.44
CA ALA A 89 -1.24 5.21 10.80
C ALA A 89 -2.31 4.65 11.76
N GLU A 90 -3.52 4.30 11.30
CA GLU A 90 -4.67 3.99 12.18
C GLU A 90 -4.46 2.74 13.06
N GLU A 91 -3.86 1.68 12.51
CA GLU A 91 -3.65 0.43 13.24
C GLU A 91 -2.31 -0.20 12.84
N PRO A 92 -1.58 -0.81 13.80
CA PRO A 92 -0.26 -1.37 13.53
C PRO A 92 -0.32 -2.50 12.52
N TRP A 93 0.65 -2.55 11.61
CA TRP A 93 0.83 -3.65 10.68
C TRP A 93 1.27 -4.93 11.42
N THR A 94 0.94 -6.07 10.84
CA THR A 94 1.32 -7.38 11.37
C THR A 94 1.92 -8.21 10.24
N PRO A 95 2.72 -9.25 10.56
CA PRO A 95 3.26 -10.15 9.53
C PRO A 95 2.17 -10.78 8.64
N GLY A 96 0.99 -11.05 9.20
CA GLY A 96 -0.14 -11.61 8.45
C GLY A 96 -0.72 -10.68 7.38
N HIS A 97 -0.54 -9.37 7.51
CA HIS A 97 -0.91 -8.41 6.46
C HIS A 97 0.18 -8.29 5.39
N LEU A 98 1.44 -8.53 5.75
CA LEU A 98 2.59 -8.28 4.90
C LEU A 98 2.79 -9.38 3.86
N GLY A 99 2.62 -10.65 4.23
CA GLY A 99 2.83 -11.80 3.33
C GLY A 99 2.03 -11.72 2.01
N PRO A 100 0.70 -11.56 2.07
CA PRO A 100 -0.12 -11.41 0.86
C PRO A 100 0.22 -10.15 0.05
N LEU A 101 0.62 -9.07 0.72
CA LEU A 101 1.02 -7.83 0.05
C LEU A 101 2.34 -8.03 -0.71
N LEU A 102 3.34 -8.65 -0.08
CA LEU A 102 4.63 -8.94 -0.69
C LEU A 102 4.51 -9.90 -1.90
N GLU A 103 3.65 -10.91 -1.80
CA GLU A 103 3.36 -11.77 -2.95
C GLU A 103 2.70 -11.00 -4.10
N ALA A 104 1.78 -10.08 -3.78
CA ALA A 104 1.07 -9.31 -4.79
C ALA A 104 1.95 -8.26 -5.50
N ILE A 105 2.85 -7.57 -4.78
CA ILE A 105 3.71 -6.53 -5.39
C ILE A 105 4.73 -7.11 -6.39
N ASP A 106 5.11 -8.39 -6.23
CA ASP A 106 5.99 -9.06 -7.17
C ASP A 106 5.29 -9.41 -8.49
N ARG A 107 3.95 -9.30 -8.54
CA ARG A 107 3.13 -9.67 -9.70
C ARG A 107 2.26 -8.53 -10.24
N CYS A 108 2.24 -7.38 -9.58
CA CYS A 108 1.34 -6.28 -9.91
C CYS A 108 2.08 -4.94 -9.84
N ASP A 109 1.71 -4.00 -10.71
CA ASP A 109 2.22 -2.63 -10.65
C ASP A 109 1.67 -1.86 -9.44
N HIS A 110 0.43 -2.17 -9.07
CA HIS A 110 -0.29 -1.50 -7.99
C HIS A 110 -1.09 -2.53 -7.18
N VAL A 111 -0.97 -2.45 -5.85
CA VAL A 111 -1.72 -3.30 -4.92
C VAL A 111 -2.45 -2.42 -3.93
N VAL A 112 -3.78 -2.58 -3.86
CA VAL A 112 -4.61 -1.86 -2.90
C VAL A 112 -5.13 -2.83 -1.85
N GLY A 113 -4.51 -2.80 -0.67
CA GLY A 113 -4.97 -3.54 0.49
C GLY A 113 -5.99 -2.75 1.29
N ARG A 114 -7.06 -3.39 1.74
CA ARG A 114 -8.00 -2.80 2.69
C ARG A 114 -8.26 -3.79 3.83
N ARG A 115 -8.16 -3.32 5.07
CA ARG A 115 -8.68 -4.09 6.22
C ARG A 115 -10.19 -4.25 6.09
N ARG A 116 -10.71 -5.43 6.45
CA ARG A 116 -12.16 -5.60 6.57
C ARG A 116 -12.66 -4.59 7.60
N ALA A 117 -13.71 -3.86 7.23
CA ALA A 117 -14.37 -2.97 8.18
C ALA A 117 -14.87 -3.82 9.36
N SER A 118 -14.75 -3.29 10.58
CA SER A 118 -15.36 -3.96 11.73
C SER A 118 -16.86 -4.16 11.49
N PRO A 119 -17.48 -5.22 12.03
CA PRO A 119 -18.91 -5.46 11.86
C PRO A 119 -19.76 -4.23 12.21
N LEU A 120 -19.33 -3.51 13.25
CA LEU A 120 -19.94 -2.29 13.74
C LEU A 120 -19.89 -1.14 12.72
N THR A 121 -18.75 -0.97 12.04
CA THR A 121 -18.58 0.03 10.97
C THR A 121 -19.42 -0.34 9.75
N GLN A 122 -19.53 -1.63 9.44
CA GLN A 122 -20.35 -2.12 8.34
C GLN A 122 -21.84 -1.86 8.59
N ILE A 123 -22.32 -2.12 9.81
CA ILE A 123 -23.68 -1.76 10.24
C ILE A 123 -23.90 -0.25 10.17
N ARG A 124 -22.96 0.56 10.66
CA ARG A 124 -23.09 2.02 10.64
C ARG A 124 -23.16 2.59 9.22
N ARG A 125 -22.37 2.04 8.28
CA ARG A 125 -22.43 2.41 6.85
C ARG A 125 -23.74 1.96 6.22
N TRP A 126 -24.22 0.77 6.56
CA TRP A 126 -25.51 0.28 6.10
C TRP A 126 -26.66 1.17 6.59
N LEU A 127 -26.65 1.57 7.87
CA LEU A 127 -27.61 2.51 8.44
C LEU A 127 -27.51 3.91 7.80
N GLY A 128 -26.29 4.40 7.55
CA GLY A 128 -26.08 5.68 6.88
C GLY A 128 -26.55 5.70 5.42
N GLY A 129 -26.64 4.53 4.77
CA GLY A 129 -27.18 4.37 3.42
C GLY A 129 -28.69 4.18 3.35
N LEU A 130 -29.36 3.82 4.46
CA LEU A 130 -30.82 3.65 4.51
C LEU A 130 -31.63 4.87 4.07
N PRO A 131 -31.32 6.12 4.49
CA PRO A 131 -32.13 7.28 4.08
C PRO A 131 -32.16 7.49 2.56
N TRP A 132 -31.12 7.06 1.83
CA TRP A 132 -31.05 7.14 0.36
C TRP A 132 -31.67 5.95 -0.37
N ARG A 133 -32.06 4.88 0.35
CA ARG A 133 -32.75 3.71 -0.23
C ARG A 133 -34.27 3.76 -0.06
N LEU A 134 -34.76 4.78 0.64
CA LEU A 134 -36.17 5.01 0.96
C LEU A 134 -36.75 6.26 0.27
N ILE A 135 -35.95 6.90 -0.60
CA ILE A 135 -36.34 7.95 -1.56
C ILE A 135 -36.24 7.31 -2.94
#